data_AF-A0A7Y0WCZ6-F1
#
_entry.id   AF-A0A7Y0WCZ6-F1
#
_cell.length_a   1.000
_cell.length_b   1.000
_cell.length_c   1.000
_cell.angle_alpha   90.00
_cell.angle_beta   90.00
_cell.angle_gamma   90.00
#
_symmetry.space_group_name_H-M   'P 1'
#
loop_
_entity.id
_entity.type
_entity.pdbx_description
1 polymer ?
#
loop_
_entity_poly.entity_id
_entity_poly.type
_entity_poly.pdbx_seq_one_letter_code
_entity_poly.pdbx_strand_id
1 'polypeptide(L)' 'MSQPLTVDCPTCGAPVEWKATNLNRPFCSDRCKLIDLGAWAAEEHKIPVAPDAEDELFSEDLPPRH' A
#
# COMPACT_ATOMS: atom_id res chain seq x y z
N MET A 1 16.52 -2.68 25.89
CA MET A 1 16.87 -2.10 24.57
C MET A 1 15.78 -2.53 23.60
N SER A 2 14.94 -1.62 23.10
CA SER A 2 13.92 -1.97 22.10
C SER A 2 14.60 -2.20 20.76
N GLN A 3 14.32 -3.34 20.12
CA GLN A 3 14.83 -3.62 18.79
C GLN A 3 14.12 -2.70 17.78
N PRO A 4 14.85 -2.09 16.83
CA PRO A 4 14.24 -1.21 15.85
C PRO A 4 13.29 -2.01 14.93
N LEU A 5 12.12 -1.44 14.63
CA LEU A 5 11.18 -2.02 13.69
C LEU A 5 11.85 -2.04 12.31
N THR A 6 11.83 -3.18 11.63
CA THR A 6 12.30 -3.33 10.25
C THR A 6 11.13 -3.80 9.41
N VAL A 7 10.96 -3.21 8.24
CA VAL A 7 9.91 -3.53 7.26
C VAL A 7 10.54 -3.82 5.90
N ASP A 8 9.86 -4.56 5.04
CA ASP A 8 10.34 -4.80 3.68
C ASP A 8 9.94 -3.65 2.76
N CYS A 9 10.87 -3.22 1.90
CA CYS A 9 10.58 -2.24 0.86
C CYS A 9 9.55 -2.84 -0.12
N PRO A 10 8.37 -2.23 -0.30
CA PRO A 10 7.31 -2.83 -1.12
C PRO A 10 7.69 -2.96 -2.61
N THR A 11 8.64 -2.16 -3.09
CA THR A 11 9.09 -2.19 -4.49
C THR A 11 10.13 -3.27 -4.78
N CYS A 12 11.02 -3.58 -3.83
CA CYS A 12 12.17 -4.43 -4.10
C CYS A 12 12.50 -5.47 -3.02
N GLY A 13 11.75 -5.50 -1.92
CA GLY A 13 11.90 -6.44 -0.81
C GLY A 13 13.11 -6.20 0.09
N ALA A 14 13.91 -5.16 -0.14
CA ALA A 14 15.04 -4.85 0.72
C ALA A 14 14.59 -4.50 2.15
N PRO A 15 15.28 -4.96 3.21
CA PRO A 15 14.92 -4.61 4.58
C PRO A 15 15.20 -3.14 4.87
N VAL A 16 14.22 -2.46 5.45
CA VAL A 16 14.24 -1.03 5.78
C VAL A 16 13.98 -0.84 7.26
N GLU A 17 14.97 -0.28 7.96
CA GLU A 17 14.83 0.07 9.36
C GLU A 17 13.95 1.33 9.53
N TRP A 18 13.03 1.28 10.50
CA TRP A 18 12.06 2.33 10.77
C TRP A 18 12.68 3.46 11.61
N LYS A 19 13.59 4.21 10.99
CA LYS A 19 14.32 5.33 11.60
C LYS A 19 14.05 6.65 10.91
N ALA A 20 13.83 7.71 11.70
CA ALA A 20 13.57 9.09 11.23
C ALA A 20 14.51 9.58 10.11
N THR A 21 15.77 9.15 10.14
CA THR A 21 16.81 9.50 9.16
C THR A 21 16.55 8.97 7.75
N ASN A 22 15.82 7.86 7.58
CA ASN A 22 15.38 7.43 6.26
C ASN A 22 14.13 8.23 5.85
N LEU A 23 14.28 9.26 5.03
CA LEU A 23 13.17 10.12 4.60
C LEU A 23 12.19 9.43 3.65
N ASN A 24 12.54 8.25 3.13
CA ASN A 24 11.76 7.53 2.12
C ASN A 24 11.00 6.32 2.69
N ARG A 25 10.91 6.14 4.01
CA ARG A 25 10.13 5.04 4.62
C ARG A 25 8.70 4.99 4.03
N PRO A 26 8.17 3.80 3.67
CA PRO A 26 8.72 2.45 3.89
C PRO A 26 9.74 1.98 2.83
N PHE A 27 10.09 2.81 1.85
CA PHE A 27 11.00 2.45 0.77
C PHE A 27 12.48 2.54 1.18
N CYS A 28 13.32 1.74 0.52
CA CYS A 28 14.77 1.75 0.75
C CYS A 28 15.48 2.94 0.08
N SER A 29 14.83 3.59 -0.90
CA SER A 29 15.39 4.72 -1.66
C SER A 29 14.28 5.54 -2.35
N ASP A 30 14.62 6.75 -2.77
CA ASP A 30 13.74 7.63 -3.55
C ASP A 30 13.32 6.97 -4.89
N ARG A 31 14.25 6.24 -5.53
CA ARG A 31 13.94 5.46 -6.74
C ARG A 31 12.81 4.46 -6.53
N CYS A 32 12.82 3.71 -5.43
CA CYS A 32 11.78 2.72 -5.16
C CYS A 32 10.41 3.40 -4.92
N LYS A 33 10.41 4.52 -4.18
CA LYS A 33 9.21 5.35 -3.99
C LYS A 33 8.62 5.83 -5.31
N LEU A 34 9.46 6.30 -6.25
CA LEU A 34 9.00 6.78 -7.55
C LEU A 34 8.48 5.65 -8.45
N ILE A 35 9.08 4.46 -8.40
CA ILE A 35 8.59 3.28 -9.14
C ILE A 35 7.20 2.89 -8.64
N ASP A 36 7.01 2.80 -7.32
CA ASP A 36 5.72 2.49 -6.72
C ASP A 36 4.64 3.50 -7.13
N LEU A 37 4.96 4.79 -7.03
CA LEU A 37 4.07 5.85 -7.51
C LEU A 37 3.74 5.71 -9.01
N GLY A 38 4.72 5.31 -9.82
CA GLY A 38 4.52 5.04 -11.25
C GLY A 38 3.57 3.87 -11.50
N ALA A 39 3.71 2.77 -10.76
CA ALA A 39 2.84 1.60 -10.85
C ALA A 39 1.38 1.94 -10.48
N TRP A 40 1.18 2.80 -9.48
CA TRP A 40 -0.14 3.36 -9.16
C TRP A 40 -0.71 4.20 -10.29
N ALA A 41 0.10 5.11 -10.85
CA ALA A 41 -0.33 5.95 -11.96
C ALA A 41 -0.64 5.14 -13.24
N ALA A 42 -0.02 3.98 -13.41
CA ALA A 42 -0.23 3.06 -14.52
C ALA A 42 -1.33 2.02 -14.27
N GLU A 43 -2.08 2.13 -13.16
CA GLU A 43 -3.14 1.19 -12.77
C GLU A 43 -2.68 -0.27 -12.59
N GLU A 44 -1.39 -0.50 -12.33
CA GLU A 44 -0.85 -1.84 -12.06
C GLU A 44 -1.28 -2.34 -10.68
N HIS A 45 -1.42 -1.42 -9.71
CA HIS A 45 -1.97 -1.69 -8.39
C HIS A 45 -3.50 -1.58 -8.40
N LYS A 46 -4.17 -2.66 -8.79
CA LYS A 46 -5.63 -2.77 -8.74
C LYS A 46 -6.10 -3.82 -7.73
N ILE A 47 -7.19 -3.51 -7.05
CA ILE A 47 -7.88 -4.47 -6.18
C ILE A 47 -8.87 -5.24 -7.04
N PRO A 48 -8.84 -6.58 -7.06
CA PRO A 48 -9.83 -7.36 -7.80
C PRO A 48 -11.22 -7.14 -7.21
N VAL A 49 -12.20 -6.96 -8.10
CA VAL A 49 -13.60 -6.72 -7.74
C VAL A 49 -14.44 -7.89 -8.27
N ALA A 50 -15.40 -8.36 -7.47
CA ALA A 50 -16.37 -9.36 -7.91
C ALA A 50 -17.32 -8.76 -8.97
N PRO A 51 -17.80 -9.52 -9.95
CA PRO A 51 -18.61 -8.99 -11.06
C PRO A 51 -19.88 -8.24 -10.64
N ASP A 52 -20.41 -8.53 -9.46
CA ASP A 52 -21.65 -8.01 -8.86
C ASP A 52 -21.40 -7.04 -7.69
N ALA A 53 -20.14 -6.73 -7.37
CA ALA A 53 -19.82 -5.91 -6.21
C ALA A 53 -20.36 -4.47 -6.31
N GLU A 54 -20.51 -3.94 -7.54
CA GLU A 54 -21.12 -2.63 -7.75
C GLU A 54 -22.60 -2.64 -7.39
N ASP A 55 -23.34 -3.67 -7.81
CA ASP A 55 -24.76 -3.83 -7.52
C ASP A 55 -25.00 -4.01 -6.00
N GLU A 56 -24.13 -4.72 -5.29
CA GLU A 56 -24.19 -4.85 -3.84
C GLU A 56 -23.88 -3.53 -3.11
N LEU A 57 -22.86 -2.78 -3.55
CA LEU A 57 -22.44 -1.51 -2.93
C LEU A 57 -23.48 -0.39 -3.08
N PHE A 58 -24.22 -0.39 -4.19
CA PHE A 58 -25.25 0.60 -4.49
C PHE A 58 -26.67 0.13 -4.19
N SER A 59 -26.84 -1.06 -3.61
CA SER A 59 -28.13 -1.54 -3.12
C SER A 59 -28.64 -0.66 -1.98
N GLU A 60 -29.95 -0.36 -1.98
CA GLU A 60 -30.61 0.38 -0.89
C GLU A 60 -30.67 -0.42 0.43
N ASP A 61 -30.33 -1.72 0.38
CA ASP A 61 -30.32 -2.66 1.52
C ASP A 61 -28.97 -2.71 2.27
N LEU A 62 -28.22 -1.61 2.36
CA LEU A 62 -27.02 -1.58 3.18
C LEU A 62 -27.39 -1.69 4.67
N PRO A 63 -26.83 -2.65 5.43
CA PRO A 63 -27.08 -2.74 6.86
C PRO A 63 -26.58 -1.46 7.57
N PRO A 64 -27.29 -0.99 8.61
CA PRO A 64 -26.84 0.18 9.35
C PRO A 64 -25.42 -0.05 9.90
N ARG A 65 -24.52 0.92 9.69
CA ARG A 65 -23.20 0.90 10.32
C ARG A 65 -23.40 1.10 11.82
N HIS A 66 -23.20 0.03 12.60
CA HIS A 66 -23.15 0.05 14.06
C HIS A 66 -21.86 0.69 14.58
#